data_AF-A0A317SE64-F1
#
_entry.id   AF-A0A317SE64-F1
#
_cell.length_a   1.000
_cell.length_b   1.000
_cell.length_c   1.000
_cell.angle_alpha   90.00
_cell.angle_beta   90.00
_cell.angle_gamma   90.00
#
_symmetry.space_group_name_H-M   'P 1'
#
loop_
_entity.id
_entity.type
_entity.pdbx_description
1 polymer ?
#
loop_
_entity_poly.entity_id
_entity_poly.type
_entity_poly.pdbx_seq_one_letter_code
_entity_poly.pdbx_strand_id
1 'polypeptide(L)' 'EATYRGSSGLLGGHPMVKGGEMGGFNLGSTIVLVFEAPGGGGGEDGEKGKGGFRFLVKRGQRVKVGEALGVVE' A
#
# COMPACT_ATOMS: atom_id res chain seq x y z
N GLU A 1 19.47 5.26 2.41
CA GLU A 1 18.61 4.16 1.94
C GLU A 1 18.33 3.25 3.12
N ALA A 2 17.08 2.90 3.39
CA ALA A 2 16.72 2.01 4.49
C ALA A 2 16.35 0.64 3.93
N THR A 3 17.03 -0.41 4.40
CA THR A 3 16.86 -1.78 3.92
C THR A 3 16.30 -2.65 5.04
N TYR A 4 15.07 -3.12 4.90
CA TYR A 4 14.35 -3.84 5.98
C TYR A 4 14.46 -5.37 5.89
N ARG A 5 15.15 -5.90 4.87
CA ARG A 5 15.21 -7.35 4.59
C ARG A 5 15.71 -8.20 5.77
N GLY A 6 16.55 -7.65 6.64
CA GLY A 6 17.08 -8.33 7.84
C GLY A 6 16.38 -7.98 9.15
N SER A 7 15.32 -7.17 9.14
CA SER A 7 14.72 -6.66 10.39
C SER A 7 13.85 -7.67 11.14
N SER A 8 13.38 -8.72 10.48
CA SER A 8 12.76 -9.88 11.11
C SER A 8 13.17 -11.15 10.37
N GLY A 9 13.77 -12.11 11.07
CA GLY A 9 14.13 -13.40 10.48
C GLY A 9 12.91 -14.24 10.06
N LEU A 10 11.74 -14.00 10.68
CA LEU A 10 10.51 -14.72 10.36
C LEU A 10 9.75 -14.09 9.19
N LEU A 11 9.71 -12.75 9.12
CA LEU A 11 8.90 -12.03 8.14
C LEU A 11 9.71 -11.55 6.93
N GLY A 12 11.05 -11.56 7.01
CA GLY A 12 11.92 -11.02 5.96
C GLY A 12 11.79 -9.51 5.75
N GLY A 13 11.27 -8.79 6.76
CA GLY A 13 10.86 -7.40 6.67
C GLY A 13 10.50 -6.81 8.04
N HIS A 14 10.11 -5.53 8.07
CA HIS A 14 9.77 -4.82 9.29
C HIS A 14 8.25 -4.77 9.49
N PRO A 15 7.68 -5.45 10.50
CA PRO A 15 6.25 -5.37 10.77
C PRO A 15 5.89 -3.96 11.25
N MET A 16 4.76 -3.44 10.77
CA MET A 16 4.32 -2.08 11.07
C MET A 16 2.85 -2.05 11.46
N VAL A 17 2.52 -1.13 12.36
CA VAL A 17 1.14 -0.79 12.73
C VAL A 17 0.66 0.42 11.92
N LYS A 18 -0.66 0.61 11.83
CA LYS A 18 -1.22 1.79 11.16
C LYS A 18 -0.71 3.07 11.84
N GLY A 19 -0.13 3.96 11.05
CA GLY A 19 0.46 5.21 11.54
C GLY A 19 1.87 5.08 12.11
N GLY A 20 2.47 3.87 12.08
CA GLY A 20 3.88 3.67 12.42
C GLY A 20 4.81 4.38 11.44
N GLU A 21 5.93 4.90 11.96
CA GLU A 21 6.94 5.56 11.15
C GLU A 21 7.78 4.53 10.39
N MET A 22 7.67 4.53 9.06
CA MET A 22 8.55 3.72 8.20
C MET A 22 9.91 4.39 8.00
N GLY A 23 9.96 5.72 7.89
CA GLY A 23 11.20 6.47 7.71
C GLY A 23 10.96 7.93 7.33
N GLY A 24 12.05 8.70 7.25
CA GLY A 24 12.03 10.12 6.88
C GLY A 24 12.43 10.36 5.42
N PHE A 25 11.78 11.34 4.80
CA PHE A 25 12.10 11.80 3.45
C PHE A 25 12.39 13.31 3.48
N ASN A 26 13.39 13.76 2.73
CA ASN A 26 13.69 15.18 2.61
C ASN A 26 12.58 15.92 1.83
N LEU A 27 12.34 17.18 2.15
CA LEU A 27 11.38 18.02 1.41
C LEU A 27 11.76 18.06 -0.09
N GLY A 28 10.79 17.85 -0.97
CA GLY A 28 11.01 17.77 -2.42
C GLY A 28 11.35 16.38 -2.96
N SER A 29 11.50 15.37 -2.10
CA SER A 29 11.67 13.99 -2.54
C SER A 29 10.40 13.45 -3.21
N THR A 30 10.58 12.55 -4.18
CA THR A 30 9.48 11.75 -4.75
C THR A 30 9.45 10.39 -4.06
N ILE A 31 8.28 9.96 -3.61
CA ILE A 31 8.06 8.67 -2.96
C ILE A 31 7.28 7.76 -3.91
N VAL A 32 7.75 6.52 -4.07
CA VAL A 32 7.04 5.46 -4.79
C VAL A 32 6.66 4.38 -3.79
N LEU A 33 5.36 4.11 -3.65
CA LEU A 33 4.85 3.01 -2.82
C LEU A 33 4.52 1.82 -3.71
N VAL A 34 5.10 0.66 -3.40
CA VAL A 34 4.83 -0.62 -4.08
C VAL A 34 4.35 -1.61 -3.03
N PHE A 35 3.20 -2.24 -3.28
CA PHE A 35 2.61 -3.22 -2.39
C PHE A 35 1.84 -4.26 -3.20
N GLU A 36 1.74 -5.47 -2.64
CA GLU A 36 0.82 -6.50 -3.13
C GLU A 36 -0.58 -6.23 -2.56
N ALA A 37 -1.59 -6.40 -3.39
CA ALA A 37 -2.98 -6.14 -3.02
C ALA A 37 -3.84 -7.36 -3.36
N PRO A 38 -4.94 -7.61 -2.63
CA PRO A 38 -5.87 -8.68 -2.97
C PRO A 38 -6.33 -8.53 -4.43
N GLY A 39 -6.31 -9.64 -5.18
CA GLY A 39 -6.96 -9.72 -6.48
C GLY A 39 -8.47 -9.65 -6.29
N GLY A 40 -9.16 -8.85 -7.11
CA GLY A 40 -10.62 -8.95 -7.19
C GLY A 40 -11.00 -10.32 -7.71
N GLY A 41 -11.97 -10.98 -7.08
CA GLY A 41 -12.49 -12.24 -7.58
C GLY A 41 -13.06 -12.06 -8.98
N GLY A 42 -12.88 -13.05 -9.84
CA GLY A 42 -13.60 -13.18 -11.09
C GLY A 42 -13.44 -14.64 -11.48
N GLY A 43 -14.48 -15.44 -11.26
CA GLY A 43 -14.49 -16.80 -11.78
C GLY A 43 -14.35 -16.77 -13.31
N GLU A 44 -13.96 -17.90 -13.89
CA GLU A 44 -13.79 -18.06 -15.35
C GLU A 44 -15.03 -17.64 -16.17
N ASP A 45 -16.20 -17.54 -15.52
CA ASP A 45 -17.50 -17.20 -16.10
C ASP A 45 -17.86 -15.70 -16.13
N GLY A 46 -16.90 -14.80 -15.88
CA GLY A 46 -17.11 -13.35 -16.08
C GLY A 46 -18.05 -12.67 -15.08
N GLU A 47 -18.38 -13.32 -13.97
CA GLU A 47 -18.96 -12.62 -12.82
C GLU A 47 -17.94 -11.61 -12.29
N LYS A 48 -18.38 -10.36 -12.10
CA LYS A 48 -17.64 -9.37 -11.30
C LYS A 48 -17.55 -9.92 -9.88
N GLY A 49 -16.50 -10.66 -9.57
CA GLY A 49 -16.35 -11.21 -8.25
C GLY A 49 -16.16 -10.09 -7.24
N LYS A 50 -16.61 -10.39 -6.03
CA LYS A 50 -16.40 -9.55 -4.85
C LYS A 50 -14.91 -9.63 -4.48
N GLY A 51 -14.33 -8.51 -4.08
CA GLY A 51 -12.91 -8.48 -3.72
C GLY A 51 -12.13 -7.36 -4.39
N GLY A 52 -10.92 -7.14 -3.87
CA GLY A 52 -9.86 -6.44 -4.57
C GLY A 52 -9.56 -5.06 -4.01
N PHE A 53 -8.48 -4.44 -4.48
CA PHE A 53 -8.10 -3.09 -4.04
C PHE A 53 -8.55 -2.01 -5.02
N ARG A 54 -9.31 -1.03 -4.52
CA ARG A 54 -9.73 0.14 -5.29
C ARG A 54 -9.11 1.42 -4.73
N PHE A 55 -8.45 2.19 -5.59
CA PHE A 55 -7.96 3.53 -5.24
C PHE A 55 -9.13 4.50 -5.00
N LEU A 56 -9.00 5.33 -3.95
CA LEU A 56 -9.90 6.44 -3.65
C LEU A 56 -9.37 7.78 -4.19
N VAL A 57 -8.08 7.83 -4.51
CA VAL A 57 -7.40 9.05 -4.97
C VAL A 57 -7.25 9.08 -6.49
N LYS A 58 -7.11 10.28 -7.05
CA LYS A 58 -6.88 10.51 -8.49
C LYS A 58 -5.49 11.10 -8.74
N ARG A 59 -4.99 10.95 -9.97
CA ARG A 59 -3.74 11.58 -10.41
C ARG A 59 -3.80 13.09 -10.15
N GLY A 60 -2.74 13.63 -9.53
CA GLY A 60 -2.62 15.06 -9.22
C GLY A 60 -3.38 15.52 -7.97
N GLN A 61 -4.11 14.63 -7.29
CA GLN A 61 -4.78 14.95 -6.04
C GLN A 61 -3.77 15.20 -4.92
N ARG A 62 -3.94 16.30 -4.19
CA ARG A 62 -3.21 16.55 -2.94
C ARG A 62 -3.85 15.73 -1.82
N VAL A 63 -3.05 14.88 -1.19
CA VAL A 63 -3.47 14.00 -0.08
C VAL A 63 -2.92 14.52 1.26
N LYS A 64 -3.65 14.27 2.35
CA LYS A 64 -3.20 14.59 3.72
C LYS A 64 -2.62 13.36 4.42
N VAL A 65 -1.82 13.57 5.46
CA VAL A 65 -1.34 12.47 6.32
C VAL A 65 -2.54 11.78 6.96
N GLY A 66 -2.59 10.45 6.84
CA GLY A 66 -3.68 9.63 7.36
C GLY A 66 -4.90 9.51 6.43
N GLU A 67 -4.93 10.23 5.31
CA GLU A 67 -5.98 10.07 4.30
C GLU A 67 -5.87 8.71 3.59
N ALA A 68 -7.00 8.02 3.40
CA ALA A 68 -7.01 6.70 2.78
C ALA A 68 -6.71 6.81 1.27
N LEU A 69 -5.72 6.05 0.80
CA LEU A 69 -5.38 5.99 -0.63
C LEU A 69 -6.27 5.01 -1.41
N GLY A 70 -6.85 4.02 -0.72
CA GLY A 70 -7.70 3.00 -1.31
C GLY A 70 -8.42 2.17 -0.26
N VAL A 71 -9.27 1.26 -0.72
CA VAL A 71 -10.04 0.32 0.08
C VAL A 71 -9.90 -1.08 -0.49
N VAL A 72 -10.01 -2.09 0.37
CA VAL A 72 -10.22 -3.47 -0.04
C VAL A 72 -11.73 -3.73 -0.07
N GLU A 73 -12.24 -4.20 -1.20
CA GLU A 73 -13.64 -4.57 -1.42
C GLU A 73 -13.91 -6.05 -1.13
#